data_AF-A0A6A5C4P1-F1
#
_entry.id   AF-A0A6A5C4P1-F1
#
_cell.length_a   1.000
_cell.length_b   1.000
_cell.length_c   1.000
_cell.angle_alpha   90.00
_cell.angle_beta   90.00
_cell.angle_gamma   90.00
#
_symmetry.space_group_name_H-M   'P 1'
#
loop_
_entity.id
_entity.type
_entity.pdbx_description
1 polymer ?
#
loop_
_entity_poly.entity_id
_entity_poly.type
_entity_poly.pdbx_seq_one_letter_code
_entity_poly.pdbx_strand_id
1 'polypeptide(L)'
;MGQYLFGSLSDRVLKEVEEKQKQALIQQQLIKLKSMKRRRDYEIATRLATTRDRVWWLGGFYTVMGGVSFARMLYLRRFDPLPLNYLPYIIVPFWMTYLVDFAYGTKANRIDREARKILTQEQGHWFNEPIEIPELLKPHYHRIFEENNRKLISEGKEPEKHWAK
;
A
#
# COMPACT_ATOMS: atom_id res chain seq x y z
N MET A 1 16.23 57.81 22.78
CA MET A 1 15.64 57.19 21.56
C MET A 1 16.08 55.74 21.30
N GLY A 2 16.99 55.13 22.09
CA GLY A 2 17.46 53.75 21.84
C GLY A 2 16.55 52.59 22.29
N GLN A 3 15.61 52.82 23.22
CA GLN A 3 14.74 51.76 23.77
C GLN A 3 13.62 51.30 22.81
N TYR A 4 13.10 52.18 21.95
CA TYR A 4 12.03 51.84 21.01
C TYR A 4 12.54 51.03 19.79
N LEU A 5 13.79 51.24 19.37
CA LEU A 5 14.42 50.49 18.29
C LEU A 5 14.66 49.03 18.69
N PHE A 6 15.14 48.79 19.91
CA PHE A 6 15.41 47.44 20.42
C PHE A 6 14.13 46.61 20.62
N GLY A 7 13.03 47.23 21.08
CA GLY A 7 11.73 46.57 21.18
C GLY A 7 11.16 46.14 19.83
N SER A 8 11.24 47.01 18.81
CA SER A 8 10.72 46.70 17.47
C SER A 8 11.50 45.59 16.73
N LEU A 9 12.79 45.44 17.02
CA LEU A 9 13.65 44.39 16.48
C LEU A 9 13.39 43.04 17.18
N SER A 10 13.27 43.07 18.51
CA SER A 10 12.84 41.93 19.33
C SER A 10 11.50 41.35 18.84
N ASP A 11 10.49 42.19 18.63
CA ASP A 11 9.16 41.75 18.20
C ASP A 11 9.16 41.14 16.79
N ARG A 12 10.00 41.64 15.88
CA ARG A 12 10.15 41.06 14.53
C ARG A 12 10.79 39.68 14.57
N VAL A 13 11.85 39.52 15.37
CA VAL A 13 12.53 38.23 15.55
C VAL A 13 11.61 37.22 16.23
N LEU A 14 10.86 37.63 17.25
CA LEU A 14 9.88 36.77 17.93
C LEU A 14 8.78 36.31 16.96
N LYS A 15 8.23 37.22 16.14
CA LYS A 15 7.24 36.86 15.10
C LYS A 15 7.81 35.92 14.06
N GLU A 16 9.05 36.14 13.59
CA GLU A 16 9.71 35.26 12.62
C GLU A 16 9.95 33.86 13.20
N VAL A 17 10.36 33.77 14.46
CA VAL A 17 10.54 32.49 15.16
C VAL A 17 9.19 31.77 15.33
N GLU A 18 8.14 32.49 15.72
CA GLU A 18 6.80 31.92 15.87
C GLU A 18 6.24 31.41 14.53
N GLU A 19 6.41 32.17 13.45
CA GLU A 19 6.01 31.74 12.10
C GLU A 19 6.79 30.52 11.62
N LYS A 20 8.11 30.47 11.84
CA LYS A 20 8.94 29.30 11.52
C LYS A 20 8.50 28.06 12.32
N GLN A 21 8.16 28.22 13.60
CA GLN A 21 7.63 27.13 14.43
C GLN A 21 6.29 26.62 13.91
N LYS A 22 5.36 27.53 13.55
CA LYS A 22 4.06 27.17 12.96
C LYS A 22 4.23 26.43 11.63
N GLN A 23 5.12 26.91 10.76
CA GLN A 23 5.43 26.25 9.48
C GLN A 23 6.02 24.85 9.68
N ALA A 24 6.96 24.69 10.61
CA ALA A 24 7.55 23.39 10.93
C ALA A 24 6.49 22.40 11.42
N LEU A 25 5.56 22.85 12.27
CA LEU A 25 4.47 22.02 12.78
C LEU A 25 3.51 21.57 11.66
N ILE A 26 3.14 22.48 10.75
CA ILE A 26 2.33 22.18 9.57
C ILE A 26 3.03 21.16 8.66
N GLN A 27 4.32 21.32 8.42
CA GLN A 27 5.11 20.37 7.63
C GLN A 27 5.15 18.99 8.29
N GLN A 28 5.34 18.91 9.62
CA GLN A 28 5.29 17.65 10.35
C GLN A 28 3.92 16.97 10.22
N GLN A 29 2.83 17.72 10.29
CA GLN A 29 1.47 17.18 10.09
C GLN A 29 1.28 16.64 8.67
N LEU A 30 1.75 17.35 7.63
CA LEU A 30 1.67 16.89 6.25
C LEU A 30 2.52 15.64 6.00
N ILE A 31 3.73 15.57 6.56
CA ILE A 31 4.59 14.38 6.48
C ILE A 31 3.91 13.18 7.16
N LYS A 32 3.28 13.40 8.32
CA LYS A 32 2.50 12.37 9.02
C LYS A 32 1.31 11.90 8.17
N LEU A 33 0.58 12.80 7.53
CA LEU A 33 -0.52 12.44 6.63
C LEU A 33 -0.03 11.62 5.42
N LYS A 34 1.08 12.05 4.80
CA LYS A 34 1.69 11.32 3.68
C LYS A 34 2.19 9.93 4.08
N SER A 35 2.79 9.80 5.27
CA SER A 35 3.26 8.50 5.77
C SER A 35 2.11 7.56 6.13
N MET A 36 1.01 8.09 6.69
CA MET A 36 -0.22 7.32 6.93
C MET A 36 -0.83 6.83 5.62
N LYS A 37 -0.88 7.67 4.57
CA LYS A 37 -1.31 7.24 3.24
C LYS A 37 -0.49 6.07 2.74
N ARG A 38 0.83 6.25 2.71
CA ARG A 38 1.75 5.23 2.20
C ARG A 38 1.62 3.91 2.95
N ARG A 39 1.42 3.95 4.27
CA ARG A 39 1.19 2.76 5.08
C ARG A 39 -0.13 2.09 4.72
N ARG A 40 -1.22 2.85 4.60
CA ARG A 40 -2.54 2.32 4.17
C ARG A 40 -2.44 1.66 2.81
N ASP A 41 -1.82 2.31 1.83
CA ASP A 41 -1.65 1.78 0.47
C ASP A 41 -0.83 0.47 0.51
N TYR A 42 0.23 0.43 1.33
CA TYR A 42 1.03 -0.78 1.53
C TYR A 42 0.23 -1.93 2.14
N GLU A 43 -0.58 -1.65 3.16
CA GLU A 43 -1.44 -2.64 3.80
C GLU A 43 -2.48 -3.21 2.83
N ILE A 44 -3.09 -2.35 2.02
CA ILE A 44 -4.03 -2.77 0.95
C ILE A 44 -3.29 -3.60 -0.11
N ALA A 45 -2.12 -3.17 -0.56
CA ALA A 45 -1.31 -3.92 -1.52
C ALA A 45 -0.93 -5.31 -0.98
N THR A 46 -0.57 -5.40 0.30
CA THR A 46 -0.22 -6.67 0.96
C THR A 46 -1.44 -7.60 1.04
N ARG A 47 -2.61 -7.07 1.36
CA ARG A 47 -3.87 -7.83 1.34
C ARG A 47 -4.18 -8.34 -0.07
N LEU A 48 -4.05 -7.48 -1.08
CA LEU A 48 -4.29 -7.87 -2.47
C LEU A 48 -3.31 -8.95 -2.94
N ALA A 49 -2.02 -8.79 -2.65
CA ALA A 49 -0.98 -9.77 -2.96
C ALA A 49 -1.26 -11.12 -2.29
N THR A 50 -1.65 -11.10 -1.01
CA THR A 50 -2.02 -12.31 -0.27
C THR A 50 -3.24 -13.00 -0.90
N THR A 51 -4.26 -12.22 -1.27
CA THR A 51 -5.45 -12.75 -1.95
C THR A 51 -5.11 -13.36 -3.30
N ARG A 52 -4.25 -12.72 -4.11
CA ARG A 52 -3.76 -13.29 -5.39
C ARG A 52 -3.04 -14.62 -5.19
N ASP A 53 -2.12 -14.70 -4.22
CA ASP A 53 -1.41 -15.94 -3.90
C ASP A 53 -2.39 -17.06 -3.47
N ARG A 54 -3.41 -16.73 -2.66
CA ARG A 54 -4.45 -17.69 -2.25
C ARG A 54 -5.31 -18.16 -3.43
N VAL A 55 -5.68 -17.27 -4.35
CA VAL A 55 -6.43 -17.63 -5.55
C VAL A 55 -5.62 -18.61 -6.42
N TRP A 56 -4.32 -18.35 -6.63
CA TRP A 56 -3.46 -19.28 -7.35
C TRP A 56 -3.28 -20.61 -6.63
N TRP A 57 -3.15 -20.58 -5.30
CA TRP A 57 -3.00 -21.78 -4.49
C TRP A 57 -4.26 -22.67 -4.53
N LEU A 58 -5.43 -22.10 -4.28
CA LEU A 58 -6.71 -22.80 -4.34
C LEU A 58 -7.07 -23.21 -5.78
N GLY A 59 -6.79 -22.34 -6.76
CA GLY A 59 -6.97 -22.65 -8.17
C GLY A 59 -6.13 -23.84 -8.61
N GLY A 60 -4.86 -23.89 -8.20
CA GLY A 60 -3.98 -25.03 -8.43
C GLY A 60 -4.53 -26.32 -7.81
N PHE A 61 -5.03 -26.26 -6.58
CA PHE A 61 -5.69 -27.38 -5.91
C PHE A 61 -6.89 -27.91 -6.71
N TYR A 62 -7.85 -27.04 -7.02
CA TYR A 62 -9.05 -27.44 -7.75
C TYR A 62 -8.75 -27.91 -9.17
N THR A 63 -7.73 -27.36 -9.82
CA THR A 63 -7.26 -27.83 -11.13
C THR A 63 -6.73 -29.25 -11.05
N VAL A 64 -5.89 -29.56 -10.06
CA VAL A 64 -5.37 -30.91 -9.85
C VAL A 64 -6.48 -31.88 -9.48
N MET A 65 -7.35 -31.53 -8.53
CA MET A 65 -8.47 -32.38 -8.11
C MET A 65 -9.46 -32.63 -9.25
N GLY A 66 -9.75 -31.61 -10.05
CA GLY A 66 -10.56 -31.71 -11.26
C GLY A 66 -9.91 -32.61 -12.30
N GLY A 67 -8.60 -32.47 -12.54
CA GLY A 67 -7.83 -33.31 -13.46
C GLY A 67 -7.83 -34.79 -13.04
N VAL A 68 -7.61 -35.07 -11.76
CA VAL A 68 -7.66 -36.45 -11.21
C VAL A 68 -9.07 -37.04 -11.37
N SER A 69 -10.10 -36.27 -11.07
CA SER A 69 -11.50 -36.70 -11.24
C SER A 69 -11.82 -37.01 -12.70
N PHE A 70 -11.37 -36.14 -13.61
CA PHE A 70 -11.57 -36.30 -15.03
C PHE A 70 -10.83 -37.52 -15.57
N ALA A 71 -9.57 -37.74 -15.18
CA ALA A 71 -8.80 -38.93 -15.56
C ALA A 71 -9.46 -40.22 -15.04
N ARG A 72 -9.94 -40.22 -13.79
CA ARG A 72 -10.68 -41.35 -13.20
C ARG A 72 -11.97 -41.64 -13.97
N MET A 73 -12.71 -40.60 -14.36
CA MET A 73 -13.92 -40.73 -15.17
C MET A 73 -13.61 -41.37 -16.54
N LEU A 74 -12.53 -40.94 -17.21
CA LEU A 74 -12.11 -41.53 -18.49
C LEU A 74 -11.72 -43.01 -18.34
N TYR A 75 -11.02 -43.36 -17.26
CA TYR A 75 -10.58 -44.72 -16.99
C TYR A 75 -11.75 -45.66 -16.62
N LEU A 76 -12.61 -45.23 -15.70
CA LEU A 76 -13.74 -46.05 -15.22
C LEU A 76 -14.98 -45.97 -16.12
N ARG A 77 -14.99 -45.06 -17.12
CA ARG A 77 -16.13 -44.75 -18.01
C ARG A 77 -17.45 -44.48 -17.27
N ARG A 78 -17.36 -44.00 -16.03
CA ARG A 78 -18.51 -43.66 -15.19
C ARG A 78 -18.23 -42.37 -14.42
N PHE A 79 -19.28 -41.58 -14.22
CA PHE A 79 -19.21 -40.40 -13.38
C PHE A 79 -19.24 -40.82 -11.91
N ASP A 80 -18.06 -40.99 -11.33
CA ASP A 80 -17.89 -41.39 -9.94
C ASP A 80 -17.21 -40.22 -9.20
N PRO A 81 -17.95 -39.44 -8.40
CA PRO A 81 -17.39 -38.30 -7.70
C PRO A 81 -16.25 -38.75 -6.78
N LEU A 82 -15.30 -37.85 -6.50
CA LEU A 82 -14.24 -38.11 -5.53
C LEU A 82 -14.85 -38.62 -4.22
N PRO A 83 -14.30 -39.67 -3.62
CA PRO A 83 -14.84 -40.22 -2.39
C PRO A 83 -14.70 -39.19 -1.26
N LEU A 84 -15.80 -38.53 -0.93
CA LEU A 84 -15.92 -37.42 0.03
C LEU A 84 -15.34 -37.76 1.41
N ASN A 85 -15.33 -39.05 1.77
CA ASN A 85 -14.75 -39.54 3.03
C ASN A 85 -13.24 -39.28 3.14
N TYR A 86 -12.53 -39.15 2.00
CA TYR A 86 -11.10 -38.87 2.00
C TYR A 86 -10.77 -37.37 1.91
N LEU A 87 -11.78 -36.51 1.72
CA LEU A 87 -11.59 -35.08 1.54
C LEU A 87 -10.81 -34.42 2.71
N PRO A 88 -11.07 -34.76 4.00
CA PRO A 88 -10.30 -34.18 5.11
C PRO A 88 -8.81 -34.52 5.04
N TYR A 89 -8.47 -35.75 4.64
CA TYR A 89 -7.09 -36.23 4.53
C TYR A 89 -6.31 -35.60 3.37
N ILE A 90 -7.00 -34.93 2.44
CA ILE A 90 -6.39 -34.22 1.32
C ILE A 90 -6.34 -32.72 1.63
N ILE A 91 -7.47 -32.13 2.04
CA ILE A 91 -7.60 -30.69 2.27
C ILE A 91 -6.74 -30.25 3.46
N VAL A 92 -6.76 -30.98 4.58
CA VAL A 92 -6.05 -30.55 5.78
C VAL A 92 -4.54 -30.52 5.54
N PRO A 93 -3.89 -31.56 5.02
CA PRO A 93 -2.45 -31.49 4.70
C PRO A 93 -2.14 -30.43 3.65
N PHE A 94 -2.97 -30.28 2.61
CA PHE A 94 -2.79 -29.24 1.61
C PHE A 94 -2.80 -27.83 2.23
N TRP A 95 -3.75 -27.55 3.11
CA TRP A 95 -3.80 -26.29 3.86
C TRP A 95 -2.60 -26.13 4.80
N MET A 96 -2.17 -27.19 5.47
CA MET A 96 -1.00 -27.16 6.34
C MET A 96 0.28 -26.84 5.56
N THR A 97 0.46 -27.37 4.35
CA THR A 97 1.63 -27.03 3.51
C THR A 97 1.66 -25.54 3.16
N TYR A 98 0.50 -24.92 2.96
CA TYR A 98 0.41 -23.46 2.78
C TYR A 98 0.89 -22.71 4.02
N LEU A 99 0.42 -23.10 5.20
CA LEU A 99 0.79 -22.46 6.47
C LEU A 99 2.28 -22.65 6.78
N VAL A 100 2.84 -23.83 6.50
CA VAL A 100 4.27 -24.12 6.70
C VAL A 100 5.14 -23.28 5.77
N ASP A 101 4.83 -23.20 4.47
CA ASP A 101 5.57 -22.34 3.53
C ASP A 101 5.39 -20.84 3.87
N PHE A 102 4.24 -20.47 4.46
CA PHE A 102 4.02 -19.11 4.95
C PHE A 102 4.83 -18.77 6.20
N ALA A 103 4.91 -19.68 7.17
CA ALA A 103 5.58 -19.46 8.45
C ALA A 103 7.10 -19.62 8.37
N TYR A 104 7.58 -20.63 7.64
CA TYR A 104 8.99 -21.03 7.62
C TYR A 104 9.62 -20.95 6.23
N GLY A 105 8.81 -20.84 5.18
CA GLY A 105 9.28 -20.83 3.79
C GLY A 105 9.52 -19.43 3.25
N THR A 106 9.46 -19.32 1.92
CA THR A 106 9.75 -18.07 1.19
C THR A 106 8.49 -17.31 0.78
N LYS A 107 7.31 -17.84 1.13
CA LYS A 107 6.02 -17.30 0.69
C LYS A 107 5.78 -15.87 1.20
N ALA A 108 6.16 -15.54 2.43
CA ALA A 108 6.07 -14.18 2.95
C ALA A 108 6.86 -13.18 2.08
N ASN A 109 8.11 -13.51 1.71
CA ASN A 109 8.94 -12.68 0.84
C ASN A 109 8.37 -12.55 -0.58
N ARG A 110 7.72 -13.59 -1.09
CA ARG A 110 7.04 -13.56 -2.39
C ARG A 110 5.83 -12.62 -2.37
N ILE A 111 5.03 -12.66 -1.30
CA ILE A 111 3.91 -11.74 -1.10
C ILE A 111 4.40 -10.30 -0.97
N ASP A 112 5.50 -10.07 -0.24
CA ASP A 112 6.11 -8.73 -0.11
C ASP A 112 6.55 -8.15 -1.47
N ARG A 113 7.22 -8.98 -2.30
CA ARG A 113 7.62 -8.58 -3.66
C ARG A 113 6.42 -8.25 -4.54
N GLU A 114 5.36 -9.05 -4.48
CA GLU A 114 4.13 -8.79 -5.24
C GLU A 114 3.43 -7.51 -4.75
N ALA A 115 3.40 -7.26 -3.43
CA ALA A 115 2.85 -6.02 -2.87
C ALA A 115 3.62 -4.78 -3.37
N ARG A 116 4.96 -4.84 -3.42
CA ARG A 116 5.78 -3.76 -4.00
C ARG A 116 5.56 -3.57 -5.50
N LYS A 117 5.35 -4.66 -6.23
CA LYS A 117 5.01 -4.63 -7.65
C LYS A 117 3.66 -3.94 -7.87
N ILE A 118 2.64 -4.30 -7.09
CA ILE A 118 1.31 -3.66 -7.11
C ILE A 118 1.42 -2.15 -6.85
N LEU A 119 2.24 -1.74 -5.87
CA LEU A 119 2.42 -0.32 -5.54
C LEU A 119 3.17 0.48 -6.61
N THR A 120 4.06 -0.14 -7.37
CA THR A 120 4.88 0.58 -8.37
C THR A 120 4.28 0.51 -9.77
N GLN A 121 3.77 -0.65 -10.18
CA GLN A 121 3.29 -0.89 -11.55
C GLN A 121 1.78 -0.70 -11.69
N GLU A 122 1.01 -1.02 -10.65
CA GLU A 122 -0.46 -0.99 -10.69
C GLU A 122 -1.04 0.16 -9.86
N GLN A 123 -0.22 1.17 -9.53
CA GLN A 123 -0.62 2.24 -8.64
C GLN A 123 -1.87 2.97 -9.12
N GLY A 124 -1.92 3.21 -10.43
CA GLY A 124 -3.01 3.90 -11.11
C GLY A 124 -4.30 3.09 -11.26
N HIS A 125 -4.34 1.83 -10.86
CA HIS A 125 -5.56 1.03 -10.88
C HIS A 125 -6.19 0.92 -9.48
N TRP A 126 -5.36 0.68 -8.45
CA TRP A 126 -5.84 0.35 -7.11
C TRP A 126 -5.80 1.52 -6.10
N PHE A 127 -4.97 2.56 -6.31
CA PHE A 127 -4.69 3.59 -5.29
C PHE A 127 -4.94 5.03 -5.77
N ASN A 128 -6.05 5.24 -6.48
CA ASN A 128 -6.36 6.54 -7.08
C ASN A 128 -7.03 7.53 -6.13
N GLU A 129 -7.46 7.09 -4.95
CA GLU A 129 -8.20 7.95 -4.04
C GLU A 129 -7.24 8.88 -3.29
N PRO A 130 -7.40 10.21 -3.44
CA PRO A 130 -6.68 11.16 -2.60
C PRO A 130 -7.21 11.11 -1.17
N ILE A 131 -6.33 11.37 -0.19
CA ILE A 131 -6.77 11.54 1.19
C ILE A 131 -7.35 12.93 1.37
N GLU A 132 -8.47 13.02 2.09
CA GLU A 132 -9.02 14.30 2.52
C GLU A 132 -8.12 14.93 3.58
N ILE A 133 -7.59 16.12 3.28
CA ILE A 133 -6.80 16.88 4.23
C ILE A 133 -7.65 17.95 4.92
N PRO A 134 -7.40 18.23 6.21
CA PRO A 134 -8.07 19.32 6.93
C PRO A 134 -7.97 20.65 6.17
N GLU A 135 -9.04 21.45 6.15
CA GLU A 135 -9.11 22.69 5.37
C GLU A 135 -7.96 23.66 5.68
N LEU A 136 -7.54 23.73 6.95
CA LEU A 136 -6.42 24.55 7.41
C LEU A 136 -5.08 24.18 6.74
N LEU A 137 -4.92 22.93 6.32
CA LEU A 137 -3.68 22.42 5.71
C LEU A 137 -3.70 22.51 4.17
N LYS A 138 -4.87 22.70 3.55
CA LYS A 138 -5.00 22.75 2.08
C LYS A 138 -4.12 23.82 1.40
N PRO A 139 -4.12 25.09 1.85
CA PRO A 139 -3.30 26.12 1.20
C PRO A 139 -1.80 25.81 1.29
N HIS A 140 -1.37 25.28 2.44
CA HIS A 140 0.02 24.89 2.67
C HIS A 140 0.42 23.68 1.83
N TYR A 141 -0.47 22.70 1.70
CA TYR A 141 -0.28 21.55 0.83
C TYR A 141 -0.09 21.98 -0.63
N HIS A 142 -1.00 22.79 -1.17
CA HIS A 142 -0.93 23.25 -2.56
C HIS A 142 0.35 24.02 -2.85
N ARG A 143 0.75 24.93 -1.96
CA ARG A 143 2.02 25.67 -2.10
C ARG A 143 3.22 24.72 -2.18
N ILE A 144 3.35 23.78 -1.24
CA ILE A 144 4.48 22.82 -1.22
C ILE A 144 4.45 21.91 -2.45
N PHE A 145 3.26 21.47 -2.85
CA PHE A 145 3.07 20.61 -4.01
C PHE A 145 3.48 21.31 -5.32
N GLU A 146 3.05 22.55 -5.53
CA GLU A 146 3.44 23.35 -6.69
C GLU A 146 4.94 23.63 -6.72
N GLU A 147 5.53 24.00 -5.58
CA GLU A 147 6.98 24.22 -5.47
C GLU A 147 7.78 22.96 -5.81
N ASN A 148 7.36 21.79 -5.31
CA ASN A 148 8.01 20.53 -5.62
C ASN A 148 7.85 20.15 -7.09
N ASN A 149 6.67 20.35 -7.69
CA ASN A 149 6.47 20.05 -9.10
C ASN A 149 7.27 20.97 -10.01
N ARG A 150 7.41 22.27 -9.68
CA ARG A 150 8.31 23.17 -10.41
C ARG A 150 9.75 22.67 -10.37
N LYS A 151 10.22 22.17 -9.20
CA LYS A 151 11.56 21.56 -9.07
C LYS A 151 11.69 20.30 -9.93
N LEU A 152 10.73 19.37 -9.86
CA LEU A 152 10.74 18.15 -10.67
C LEU A 152 10.79 18.46 -12.17
N ILE A 153 10.00 19.43 -12.63
CA ILE A 153 10.02 19.88 -14.02
C ILE A 153 11.39 20.46 -14.39
N SER A 154 12.01 21.26 -13.50
CA SER A 154 13.36 21.78 -13.75
C SER A 154 14.44 20.69 -13.80
N GLU A 155 14.21 19.56 -13.13
CA GLU A 155 15.07 18.36 -13.17
C GLU A 155 14.74 17.43 -14.36
N GLY A 156 13.75 17.78 -15.20
CA GLY A 156 13.29 16.94 -16.31
C GLY A 156 12.50 15.70 -15.88
N LYS A 157 11.99 15.66 -14.65
CA LYS A 157 11.18 14.57 -14.11
C LYS A 157 9.69 14.88 -14.25
N GLU A 158 8.88 13.83 -14.31
CA GLU A 158 7.41 13.98 -14.33
C GLU A 158 6.90 14.58 -13.01
N PRO A 159 5.84 15.43 -13.08
CA PRO A 159 5.25 16.02 -11.90
C PRO A 159 4.59 14.96 -11.00
N GLU A 160 4.64 15.18 -9.69
CA GLU A 160 3.98 14.30 -8.71
C GLU A 160 2.46 14.37 -8.89
N LYS A 161 1.78 13.22 -8.84
CA LYS A 161 0.31 13.17 -8.84
C LYS A 161 -0.25 13.67 -7.50
N HIS A 162 -1.41 14.33 -7.53
CA HIS A 162 -2.10 14.73 -6.32
C HIS A 162 -2.44 13.51 -5.45
N TRP A 163 -1.91 13.49 -4.24
CA TRP A 163 -2.15 12.43 -3.28
C TRP A 163 -3.19 12.81 -2.21
N ALA A 164 -3.59 14.09 -2.14
CA ALA A 164 -4.54 14.65 -1.20
C ALA A 164 -5.52 15.64 -1.90
N LYS A 165 -6.70 15.83 -1.30
CA LYS A 165 -7.78 16.74 -1.75
C LYS A 165 -8.36 17.54 -0.59
#